data_AF-A0A2P7B7Z3-F1
#
_entry.id   AF-A0A2P7B7Z3-F1
#
_cell.length_a   1.000
_cell.length_b   1.000
_cell.length_c   1.000
_cell.angle_alpha   90.00
_cell.angle_beta   90.00
_cell.angle_gamma   90.00
#
_symmetry.space_group_name_H-M   'P 1'
#
loop_
_entity.id
_entity.type
_entity.pdbx_description
1 polymer ?
#
loop_
_entity_poly.entity_id
_entity_poly.type
_entity_poly.pdbx_seq_one_letter_code
_entity_poly.pdbx_strand_id
1 'polypeptide(L)' 'MAPVTKEELDRLRRRYKELGEVIEELTDTLAHSSSATEQVLEPELIKARKELSSVVERLKSLGGESS' A
#
# COMPACT_ATOMS: atom_id res chain seq x y z
N MET A 1 -23.74 3.26 -10.30
CA MET A 1 -22.62 2.75 -9.48
C MET A 1 -23.19 1.95 -8.31
N ALA A 2 -22.53 0.87 -7.91
CA ALA A 2 -22.83 0.24 -6.61
C ALA A 2 -22.46 1.25 -5.49
N PRO A 3 -23.26 1.39 -4.42
CA PRO A 3 -22.94 2.30 -3.35
C PRO A 3 -21.61 1.89 -2.72
N VAL A 4 -20.69 2.85 -2.59
CA VAL A 4 -19.47 2.68 -1.82
C VAL A 4 -19.88 2.35 -0.39
N THR A 5 -19.68 1.11 0.02
CA THR A 5 -20.05 0.70 1.37
C THR A 5 -19.00 1.20 2.34
N LYS A 6 -19.42 1.56 3.56
CA LYS A 6 -18.48 1.86 4.66
C LYS A 6 -17.46 0.73 4.84
N GLU A 7 -17.90 -0.51 4.63
CA GLU A 7 -17.07 -1.71 4.67
C GLU A 7 -15.93 -1.70 3.63
N GLU A 8 -16.20 -1.29 2.38
CA GLU A 8 -15.18 -1.18 1.33
C GLU A 8 -14.13 -0.10 1.68
N LEU A 9 -14.58 1.05 2.20
CA LEU A 9 -13.69 2.10 2.68
C LEU A 9 -12.83 1.66 3.86
N ASP A 10 -13.42 0.94 4.82
CA ASP A 10 -12.71 0.41 5.97
C ASP A 10 -11.69 -0.66 5.57
N ARG A 11 -12.01 -1.51 4.59
CA ARG A 11 -11.05 -2.46 4.00
C ARG A 11 -9.89 -1.74 3.34
N LEU A 12 -10.16 -0.72 2.53
CA LEU A 12 -9.11 0.06 1.87
C LEU A 12 -8.22 0.81 2.87
N ARG A 13 -8.79 1.36 3.95
CA ARG A 13 -8.02 2.00 5.03
C ARG A 13 -7.14 1.02 5.77
N ARG A 14 -7.65 -0.18 6.08
CA ARG A 14 -6.83 -1.25 6.67
C ARG A 14 -5.69 -1.64 5.75
N ARG A 15 -5.98 -1.85 4.47
CA ARG A 15 -4.97 -2.21 3.47
C ARG A 15 -3.90 -1.14 3.30
N TYR A 16 -4.28 0.14 3.33
CA TYR A 16 -3.35 1.27 3.32
C TYR A 16 -2.38 1.21 4.50
N LYS A 17 -2.90 0.94 5.70
CA LYS A 17 -2.08 0.83 6.91
C LYS A 17 -1.12 -0.38 6.84
N GLU A 18 -1.64 -1.55 6.49
CA GLU A 18 -0.85 -2.79 6.34
C GLU A 18 0.29 -2.62 5.33
N LEU A 19 0.00 -2.04 4.15
CA LEU A 19 1.02 -1.79 3.14
C LEU A 19 2.06 -0.77 3.60
N GLY A 20 1.67 0.23 4.38
CA GLY A 20 2.60 1.17 5.01
C GLY A 20 3.58 0.47 5.95
N GLU A 21 3.07 -0.40 6.83
CA GLU A 21 3.89 -1.19 7.77
C GLU A 21 4.84 -2.14 7.02
N VAL A 22 4.36 -2.82 5.97
CA VAL A 22 5.22 -3.68 5.12
C VAL A 22 6.30 -2.87 4.40
N ILE A 23 5.98 -1.69 3.87
CA ILE A 23 6.97 -0.83 3.21
C ILE A 23 8.04 -0.36 4.19
N GLU A 24 7.66 -0.01 5.42
CA GLU A 24 8.59 0.37 6.48
C GLU A 24 9.54 -0.78 6.83
N GLU A 25 9.00 -1.98 7.06
CA GLU A 25 9.80 -3.18 7.37
C GLU A 25 10.75 -3.55 6.23
N LEU A 26 10.27 -3.52 4.97
CA LEU A 26 11.11 -3.79 3.80
C LEU A 26 12.21 -2.75 3.64
N THR A 27 11.91 -1.47 3.89
CA THR A 27 12.90 -0.38 3.80
C THR A 27 13.96 -0.50 4.89
N ASP A 28 13.56 -0.80 6.13
CA ASP A 28 14.49 -1.02 7.23
C ASP A 28 15.37 -2.26 6.99
N THR A 29 14.76 -3.36 6.54
CA THR A 29 15.49 -4.59 6.21
C THR A 29 16.49 -4.33 5.09
N LEU A 30 16.09 -3.63 4.03
CA LEU A 30 16.99 -3.26 2.93
C LEU A 30 18.18 -2.42 3.40
N ALA A 31 17.97 -1.47 4.32
CA ALA A 31 19.04 -0.61 4.84
C ALA A 31 20.15 -1.39 5.56
N HIS A 32 19.86 -2.59 6.06
CA HIS A 32 20.79 -3.45 6.80
C HIS A 32 21.15 -4.75 6.04
N SER A 33 20.67 -4.89 4.80
CA SER A 33 20.77 -6.11 4.02
C SER A 33 22.08 -6.25 3.25
N SER A 34 22.38 -7.50 2.87
CA SER A 34 23.43 -7.80 1.90
C SER A 34 22.91 -7.65 0.46
N SER A 35 23.81 -7.49 -0.52
CA SER A 35 23.44 -7.33 -1.94
C SER A 35 22.58 -8.47 -2.51
N ALA A 36 22.76 -9.71 -2.03
CA ALA A 36 21.91 -10.83 -2.46
C ALA A 36 20.48 -10.72 -1.92
N THR A 37 20.31 -10.18 -0.72
CA THR A 37 19.00 -9.93 -0.09
C THR A 37 18.32 -8.72 -0.74
N GLU A 38 19.08 -7.67 -1.08
CA GLU A 38 18.55 -6.48 -1.77
C GLU A 38 17.89 -6.84 -3.10
N GLN A 39 18.51 -7.68 -3.92
CA GLN A 39 17.96 -8.12 -5.22
C GLN A 39 16.58 -8.79 -5.10
N VAL A 40 16.25 -9.35 -3.94
CA VAL A 40 14.97 -10.00 -3.68
C VAL A 40 13.97 -9.02 -3.05
N LEU A 41 14.42 -8.15 -2.14
CA LEU A 41 13.53 -7.24 -1.40
C LEU A 41 13.18 -5.96 -2.16
N GLU A 42 14.06 -5.46 -3.03
CA GLU A 42 13.78 -4.30 -3.89
C GLU A 42 12.53 -4.48 -4.77
N PRO A 43 12.34 -5.59 -5.51
CA PRO A 43 11.14 -5.76 -6.33
C PRO A 43 9.87 -5.88 -5.47
N GLU A 44 9.96 -6.47 -4.27
CA GLU A 44 8.83 -6.55 -3.35
C GLU A 44 8.47 -5.16 -2.79
N LEU A 45 9.46 -4.34 -2.45
CA LEU A 45 9.26 -2.95 -2.04
C LEU A 45 8.59 -2.12 -3.15
N ILE A 46 9.03 -2.30 -4.40
CA ILE A 46 8.43 -1.62 -5.56
C ILE A 46 6.97 -2.05 -5.74
N LYS A 47 6.66 -3.35 -5.62
CA LYS A 47 5.29 -3.85 -5.70
C LYS A 47 4.41 -3.27 -4.60
N ALA A 48 4.88 -3.30 -3.35
CA ALA A 48 4.14 -2.77 -2.21
C ALA A 48 3.84 -1.27 -2.38
N ARG A 49 4.82 -0.48 -2.86
CA ARG A 49 4.62 0.96 -3.17
C ARG A 49 3.60 1.20 -4.28
N LYS A 50 3.61 0.38 -5.33
CA LYS A 50 2.61 0.46 -6.41
C LYS A 50 1.21 0.12 -5.89
N GLU A 51 1.08 -0.93 -5.10
CA GLU A 51 -0.21 -1.32 -4.50
C GLU A 51 -0.73 -0.22 -3.58
N LEU A 52 0.13 0.36 -2.73
CA LEU A 52 -0.24 1.48 -1.86
C LEU A 52 -0.74 2.67 -2.66
N SER A 53 -0.08 3.02 -3.77
CA SER A 53 -0.54 4.08 -4.67
C SER A 53 -1.94 3.81 -5.21
N SER A 54 -2.20 2.58 -5.69
CA SER A 54 -3.52 2.19 -6.18
C SER A 54 -4.59 2.24 -5.09
N VAL A 55 -4.27 1.84 -3.86
CA VAL A 55 -5.18 1.95 -2.70
C VAL A 55 -5.50 3.42 -2.39
N VAL A 56 -4.49 4.30 -2.41
CA VAL A 56 -4.68 5.75 -2.22
C VAL A 56 -5.55 6.35 -3.30
N GLU A 57 -5.33 6.01 -4.58
CA GLU A 57 -6.16 6.48 -5.69
C GLU A 57 -7.61 6.04 -5.53
N ARG A 58 -7.83 4.78 -5.12
CA ARG A 58 -9.18 4.27 -4.85
C ARG A 58 -9.82 4.96 -3.66
N LEU A 59 -9.10 5.19 -2.56
CA LEU A 59 -9.58 5.97 -1.41
C LEU A 59 -9.96 7.41 -1.81
N LYS A 60 -9.16 8.07 -2.65
CA LYS A 60 -9.44 9.42 -3.16
C LYS A 60 -10.68 9.43 -4.06
N SER A 61 -10.79 8.48 -4.98
CA SER A 61 -11.94 8.35 -5.87
C SER A 61 -13.23 8.20 -5.07
N LEU A 62 -13.25 7.28 -4.10
CA LEU A 62 -14.41 6.99 -3.27
C LEU A 62 -14.71 8.11 -2.24
N GLY A 63 -13.70 8.86 -1.80
CA GLY A 63 -13.88 10.01 -0.91
C GLY A 63 -14.24 11.32 -1.63
N GLY A 64 -13.96 11.41 -2.93
CA GLY A 64 -14.19 12.58 -3.78
C GLY A 64 -15.60 12.67 -4.37
N GLU A 65 -16.39 11.59 -4.37
CA GLU A 65 -17.80 11.58 -4.81
C GLU A 65 -18.78 12.20 -3.78
N SER A 66 -18.29 13.10 -2.92
CA SER A 66 -19.08 13.81 -1.90
C SER A 66 -19.09 15.33 -2.10
N SER A 67 -19.08 15.82 -3.34
CA SER A 67 -19.21 17.25 -3.65
C SER A 67 -20.19 17.50 -4.79
#